data_AF-A0A6P1F0J7-F1
#
_entry.id   AF-A0A6P1F0J7-F1
#
_cell.length_a   1.000
_cell.length_b   1.000
_cell.length_c   1.000
_cell.angle_alpha   90.00
_cell.angle_beta   90.00
_cell.angle_gamma   90.00
#
_symmetry.space_group_name_H-M   'P 1'
#
loop_
_entity.id
_entity.type
_entity.pdbx_description
1 polymer ?
#
loop_
_entity_poly.entity_id
_entity_poly.type
_entity_poly.pdbx_seq_one_letter_code
_entity_poly.pdbx_strand_id
1 'polypeptide(L)'
;MTGRSRRAWTLRVAVAAVALGAVAPPAVALAAHAALPVSEEGLELSTDGDAFAPRIDEPLLRTDERIVPGGTSTALLYVRNTRAEDAEVTVVLDTPPSTPLWQVLDVTATAEGRSLPVAESLEVSPAGSRGDQRSVSLGALPVPPGGVLPVRLTFTMDPAAGNEYQSISAPVRLNVTLSERLDGAASEAVDRGPWPLHLPSTGLALSPPVLLAAAGAMAAGLALLLAMRSRRTPSAAANSDPHDRSRRQSPDVPS
;
A
#
# COMPACT_ATOMS: atom_id res chain seq x y z
N MET A 1 46.95 69.09 47.65
CA MET A 1 45.72 68.60 48.32
C MET A 1 44.61 68.51 47.28
N THR A 2 43.76 67.48 47.39
CA THR A 2 42.67 67.09 46.47
C THR A 2 43.18 66.53 45.13
N GLY A 3 42.83 65.35 44.64
CA GLY A 3 41.82 64.37 44.99
C GLY A 3 41.32 63.77 43.67
N ARG A 4 41.61 62.51 43.35
CA ARG A 4 40.95 61.80 42.24
C ARG A 4 41.04 60.29 42.41
N SER A 5 39.95 59.75 42.93
CA SER A 5 39.60 58.34 42.98
C SER A 5 39.41 57.80 41.55
N ARG A 6 40.17 56.76 41.18
CA ARG A 6 39.87 55.94 39.99
C ARG A 6 38.96 54.79 40.43
N ARG A 7 37.66 54.96 40.23
CA ARG A 7 36.66 53.90 40.38
C ARG A 7 36.74 52.96 39.17
N ALA A 8 36.81 51.68 39.48
CA ALA A 8 36.70 50.56 38.56
C ALA A 8 35.41 50.66 37.73
N TRP A 9 35.56 50.57 36.41
CA TRP A 9 34.45 50.34 35.48
C TRP A 9 34.36 48.84 35.25
N THR A 10 33.40 48.22 35.93
CA THR A 10 32.91 46.87 35.65
C THR A 10 32.19 46.90 34.31
N LEU A 11 32.83 46.35 33.28
CA LEU A 11 32.20 46.12 31.99
C LEU A 11 31.22 44.94 32.16
N ARG A 12 29.93 45.28 32.10
CA ARG A 12 28.80 44.36 32.19
C ARG A 12 28.87 43.37 31.03
N VAL A 13 29.11 42.09 31.33
CA VAL A 13 28.86 41.01 30.39
C VAL A 13 27.34 40.86 30.26
N ALA A 14 26.82 41.31 29.13
CA ALA A 14 25.44 41.10 28.74
C ALA A 14 25.23 39.59 28.50
N VAL A 15 24.61 38.91 29.45
CA VAL A 15 24.06 37.58 29.26
C VAL A 15 22.88 37.72 28.30
N ALA A 16 23.12 37.45 27.02
CA ALA A 16 22.07 37.32 26.03
C ALA A 16 21.24 36.08 26.41
N ALA A 17 20.07 36.34 27.00
CA ALA A 17 19.04 35.33 27.16
C ALA A 17 18.60 34.88 25.77
N VAL A 18 19.18 33.76 25.31
CA VAL A 18 18.65 33.02 24.15
C VAL A 18 17.26 32.56 24.57
N ALA A 19 16.26 33.24 24.05
CA ALA A 19 14.88 32.83 24.12
C ALA A 19 14.82 31.40 23.56
N LEU A 20 14.58 30.44 24.46
CA LEU A 20 14.07 29.11 24.14
C LEU A 20 12.71 29.33 23.47
N GLY A 21 12.75 29.64 22.18
CA GLY A 21 11.62 29.43 21.30
C GLY A 21 11.30 27.95 21.40
N ALA A 22 10.20 27.64 22.09
CA ALA A 22 9.57 26.34 22.02
C ALA A 22 9.22 26.11 20.54
N VAL A 23 10.17 25.53 19.80
CA VAL A 23 9.89 24.92 18.52
C VAL A 23 8.97 23.77 18.86
N ALA A 24 7.67 24.05 18.82
CA ALA A 24 6.66 23.03 18.84
C ALA A 24 7.09 22.01 17.79
N PRO A 25 7.29 20.73 18.15
CA PRO A 25 7.53 19.73 17.14
C PRO A 25 6.38 19.86 16.15
N PRO A 26 6.65 19.95 14.83
CA PRO A 26 5.56 19.80 13.88
C PRO A 26 4.90 18.47 14.28
N ALA A 27 3.65 18.54 14.73
CA ALA A 27 2.83 17.36 14.85
C ALA A 27 2.80 16.82 13.43
N VAL A 28 3.71 15.88 13.14
CA VAL A 28 3.63 15.03 11.98
C VAL A 28 2.35 14.29 12.24
N ALA A 29 1.26 14.84 11.72
CA ALA A 29 0.05 14.09 11.52
C ALA A 29 0.53 12.87 10.77
N LEU A 30 0.55 11.73 11.49
CA LEU A 30 0.41 10.44 10.87
C LEU A 30 -0.91 10.53 10.14
N ALA A 31 -0.87 11.12 8.94
CA ALA A 31 -1.79 10.83 7.90
C ALA A 31 -1.69 9.31 7.82
N ALA A 32 -2.69 8.67 8.43
CA ALA A 32 -3.09 7.35 8.00
C ALA A 32 -2.98 7.42 6.48
N HIS A 33 -2.07 6.64 5.92
CA HIS A 33 -2.07 6.41 4.50
C HIS A 33 -3.40 5.69 4.27
N ALA A 34 -4.48 6.45 4.16
CA ALA A 34 -5.62 6.07 3.37
C ALA A 34 -4.95 5.69 2.06
N ALA A 35 -4.95 4.40 1.76
CA ALA A 35 -4.50 3.92 0.47
C ALA A 35 -5.20 4.82 -0.55
N LEU A 36 -4.44 5.70 -1.18
CA LEU A 36 -4.98 6.46 -2.29
C LEU A 36 -5.44 5.38 -3.26
N PRO A 37 -6.73 5.39 -3.66
CA PRO A 37 -7.20 4.41 -4.61
C PRO A 37 -6.22 4.44 -5.77
N VAL A 38 -5.70 3.27 -6.13
CA VAL A 38 -4.89 3.10 -7.33
C VAL A 38 -5.68 3.81 -8.42
N SER A 39 -5.10 4.87 -9.00
CA SER A 39 -5.83 5.74 -9.90
C SER A 39 -6.25 4.91 -11.10
N GLU A 40 -7.51 4.49 -11.13
CA GLU A 40 -8.18 3.87 -12.27
C GLU A 40 -8.47 4.95 -13.33
N GLU A 41 -7.50 5.84 -13.55
CA GLU A 41 -7.55 6.89 -14.57
C GLU A 41 -7.92 6.25 -15.90
N GLY A 42 -9.06 6.66 -16.46
CA GLY A 42 -9.53 6.13 -17.74
C GLY A 42 -10.50 4.94 -17.67
N LEU A 43 -10.88 4.47 -16.48
CA LEU A 43 -11.94 3.46 -16.31
C LEU A 43 -13.21 4.15 -15.83
N GLU A 44 -14.32 3.91 -16.53
CA GLU A 44 -15.65 4.20 -16.00
C GLU A 44 -16.53 2.96 -16.08
N LEU A 45 -17.45 2.84 -15.12
CA LEU A 45 -18.32 1.70 -14.93
C LEU A 45 -19.77 2.18 -14.94
N SER A 46 -20.68 1.34 -15.46
CA SER A 46 -22.12 1.60 -15.44
C SER A 46 -22.92 0.30 -15.30
N THR A 47 -24.10 0.34 -14.66
CA THR A 47 -25.06 -0.79 -14.59
C THR A 47 -26.16 -0.71 -15.64
N ASP A 48 -26.40 0.47 -16.23
CA ASP A 48 -27.45 0.73 -17.21
C ASP A 48 -26.93 1.01 -18.62
N GLY A 49 -25.65 1.35 -18.75
CA GLY A 49 -25.00 1.73 -20.00
C GLY A 49 -25.20 3.20 -20.37
N ASP A 50 -25.87 3.99 -19.52
CA ASP A 50 -26.18 5.41 -19.76
C ASP A 50 -25.34 6.32 -18.84
N ALA A 51 -25.28 6.00 -17.54
CA ALA A 51 -24.56 6.78 -16.54
C ALA A 51 -23.26 6.07 -16.14
N PHE A 52 -22.12 6.72 -16.41
CA PHE A 52 -20.79 6.18 -16.15
C PHE A 52 -20.13 6.91 -14.98
N ALA A 53 -19.50 6.15 -14.09
CA ALA A 53 -18.76 6.67 -12.95
C ALA A 53 -17.46 5.87 -12.74
N PRO A 54 -16.41 6.45 -12.15
CA PRO A 54 -15.18 5.72 -11.83
C PRO A 54 -15.39 4.52 -10.88
N ARG A 55 -16.51 4.50 -10.17
CA ARG A 55 -16.88 3.44 -9.23
C ARG A 55 -18.39 3.34 -9.13
N ILE A 56 -18.89 2.12 -8.93
CA ILE A 56 -20.29 1.82 -8.63
C ILE A 56 -20.36 1.36 -7.18
N ASP A 57 -21.19 2.04 -6.38
CA ASP A 57 -21.47 1.62 -5.00
C ASP A 57 -22.81 0.89 -4.89
N GLU A 58 -23.62 0.95 -5.94
CA GLU A 58 -24.87 0.22 -6.08
C GLU A 58 -24.63 -1.29 -6.27
N PRO A 59 -25.46 -2.15 -5.66
CA PRO A 59 -25.42 -3.59 -5.90
C PRO A 59 -25.68 -3.93 -7.38
N LEU A 60 -24.82 -4.75 -7.97
CA LEU A 60 -25.01 -5.26 -9.35
C LEU A 60 -26.20 -6.22 -9.47
N LEU A 61 -26.46 -6.97 -8.40
CA LEU A 61 -27.63 -7.83 -8.25
C LEU A 61 -28.70 -7.06 -7.50
N ARG A 62 -29.97 -7.29 -7.87
CA ARG A 62 -31.08 -6.68 -7.13
C ARG A 62 -31.12 -7.28 -5.73
N THR A 63 -31.28 -6.44 -4.71
CA THR A 63 -31.18 -6.84 -3.29
C THR A 63 -32.27 -7.80 -2.84
N ASP A 64 -33.36 -7.91 -3.60
CA ASP A 64 -34.46 -8.85 -3.38
C ASP A 64 -34.31 -10.17 -4.15
N GLU A 65 -33.30 -10.29 -5.00
CA GLU A 65 -33.09 -11.48 -5.82
C GLU A 65 -32.48 -12.60 -4.98
N ARG A 66 -33.24 -13.68 -4.85
CA ARG A 66 -32.82 -14.90 -4.15
C ARG A 66 -32.48 -15.96 -5.18
N ILE A 67 -31.22 -16.40 -5.18
CA ILE A 67 -30.81 -17.57 -5.94
C ILE A 67 -31.20 -18.81 -5.14
N VAL A 68 -31.99 -19.69 -5.75
CA VAL A 68 -32.39 -20.98 -5.19
C VAL A 68 -31.53 -22.09 -5.82
N PRO A 69 -31.42 -23.29 -5.22
CA PRO A 69 -30.73 -24.41 -5.85
C PRO A 69 -31.21 -24.68 -7.28
N GLY A 70 -30.28 -24.77 -8.23
CA GLY A 70 -30.56 -24.87 -9.67
C GLY A 70 -31.02 -23.57 -10.34
N GLY A 71 -31.15 -22.50 -9.57
CA GLY A 71 -31.49 -21.17 -10.04
C GLY A 71 -30.29 -20.44 -10.64
N THR A 72 -30.59 -19.49 -11.52
CA THR A 72 -29.61 -18.63 -12.14
C THR A 72 -30.02 -17.18 -11.94
N SER A 73 -29.04 -16.33 -11.65
CA SER A 73 -29.18 -14.88 -11.61
C SER A 73 -28.16 -14.25 -12.55
N THR A 74 -28.44 -13.06 -13.07
CA THR A 74 -27.58 -12.39 -14.04
C THR A 74 -27.49 -10.91 -13.74
N ALA A 75 -26.26 -10.39 -13.71
CA ALA A 75 -25.97 -8.96 -13.68
C ALA A 75 -25.30 -8.53 -14.98
N LEU A 76 -25.50 -7.28 -15.35
CA LEU A 76 -24.83 -6.64 -16.48
C LEU A 76 -24.03 -5.45 -15.97
N LEU A 77 -22.77 -5.40 -16.37
CA LEU A 77 -21.85 -4.30 -16.09
C LEU A 77 -21.32 -3.78 -17.42
N TYR A 78 -21.31 -2.47 -17.59
CA TYR A 78 -20.70 -1.81 -18.73
C TYR A 78 -19.39 -1.20 -18.28
N VAL A 79 -18.31 -1.57 -18.98
CA VAL A 79 -16.96 -1.10 -18.72
C VAL A 79 -16.54 -0.18 -19.85
N ARG A 80 -16.23 1.08 -19.55
CA ARG A 80 -15.82 2.07 -20.53
C ARG A 80 -14.36 2.43 -20.37
N ASN A 81 -13.64 2.39 -21.48
CA ASN A 81 -12.29 2.92 -21.57
C ASN A 81 -12.35 4.40 -21.99
N THR A 82 -12.00 5.32 -21.09
CA THR A 82 -11.90 6.76 -21.37
C THR A 82 -10.47 7.23 -21.63
N ARG A 83 -9.50 6.32 -21.71
CA ARG A 83 -8.14 6.61 -22.18
C ARG A 83 -8.11 6.88 -23.69
N ALA A 84 -6.99 7.43 -24.15
CA ALA A 84 -6.76 7.68 -25.58
C ALA A 84 -6.22 6.44 -26.32
N GLU A 85 -5.81 5.41 -25.57
CA GLU A 85 -5.19 4.17 -26.06
C GLU A 85 -6.09 2.95 -25.85
N ASP A 86 -5.83 1.88 -26.61
CA ASP A 86 -6.45 0.57 -26.40
C ASP A 86 -6.07 0.01 -25.02
N ALA A 87 -7.04 -0.56 -24.32
CA ALA A 87 -6.84 -1.12 -22.99
C ALA A 87 -7.38 -2.55 -22.90
N GLU A 88 -6.86 -3.32 -21.96
CA GLU A 88 -7.34 -4.65 -21.62
C GLU A 88 -8.08 -4.61 -20.30
N VAL A 89 -9.33 -5.06 -20.31
CA VAL A 89 -10.15 -5.20 -19.12
C VAL A 89 -9.83 -6.54 -18.47
N THR A 90 -9.45 -6.49 -17.20
CA THR A 90 -9.46 -7.65 -16.30
C THR A 90 -10.54 -7.44 -15.26
N VAL A 91 -11.37 -8.45 -15.05
CA VAL A 91 -12.39 -8.43 -14.00
C VAL A 91 -12.00 -9.49 -12.98
N VAL A 92 -11.94 -9.11 -11.71
CA VAL A 92 -11.64 -9.96 -10.57
C VAL A 92 -12.83 -10.00 -9.64
N LEU A 93 -13.41 -11.18 -9.44
CA LEU A 93 -14.43 -11.38 -8.42
C LEU A 93 -13.75 -11.72 -7.08
N ASP A 94 -13.98 -10.90 -6.08
CA ASP A 94 -13.45 -11.02 -4.72
C ASP A 94 -14.53 -11.49 -3.76
N THR A 95 -14.24 -12.54 -3.02
CA THR A 95 -15.20 -13.14 -2.11
C THR A 95 -14.59 -13.42 -0.74
N PRO A 96 -15.34 -13.22 0.36
CA PRO A 96 -14.84 -13.57 1.68
C PRO A 96 -14.57 -15.08 1.79
N PRO A 97 -13.43 -15.48 2.36
CA PRO A 97 -12.95 -16.88 2.41
C PRO A 97 -13.90 -17.85 3.12
N SER A 98 -14.74 -17.37 4.03
CA SER A 98 -15.41 -18.19 5.02
C SER A 98 -16.82 -18.66 4.64
N THR A 99 -17.29 -18.38 3.42
CA THR A 99 -18.69 -18.72 3.07
C THR A 99 -18.75 -20.04 2.31
N PRO A 100 -19.46 -21.07 2.80
CA PRO A 100 -19.59 -22.34 2.08
C PRO A 100 -20.39 -22.21 0.77
N LEU A 101 -21.02 -21.05 0.52
CA LEU A 101 -21.78 -20.73 -0.69
C LEU A 101 -20.97 -20.97 -1.98
N TRP A 102 -19.65 -20.77 -1.96
CA TRP A 102 -18.79 -20.94 -3.15
C TRP A 102 -18.55 -22.37 -3.58
N GLN A 103 -18.90 -23.34 -2.74
CA GLN A 103 -18.86 -24.76 -3.11
C GLN A 103 -20.04 -25.13 -4.00
N VAL A 104 -21.09 -24.31 -4.01
CA VAL A 104 -22.36 -24.56 -4.70
C VAL A 104 -22.77 -23.38 -5.58
N LEU A 105 -21.90 -22.39 -5.79
CA LEU A 105 -22.18 -21.22 -6.61
C LEU A 105 -21.13 -21.10 -7.70
N ASP A 106 -21.55 -21.35 -8.92
CA ASP A 106 -20.76 -21.11 -10.11
C ASP A 106 -20.98 -19.69 -10.60
N VAL A 107 -19.88 -19.01 -10.92
CA VAL A 107 -19.91 -17.70 -11.57
C VAL A 107 -19.30 -17.84 -12.94
N THR A 108 -19.99 -17.35 -13.96
CA THR A 108 -19.49 -17.26 -15.33
C THR A 108 -19.60 -15.81 -15.77
N ALA A 109 -18.61 -15.31 -16.50
CA ALA A 109 -18.76 -14.03 -17.16
C ALA A 109 -18.64 -14.18 -18.68
N THR A 110 -19.42 -13.36 -19.36
CA THR A 110 -19.54 -13.36 -20.81
C THR A 110 -19.41 -11.93 -21.31
N ALA A 111 -18.55 -11.73 -22.30
CA ALA A 111 -18.35 -10.45 -22.96
C ALA A 111 -18.22 -10.70 -24.47
N GLU A 112 -18.91 -9.91 -25.29
CA GLU A 112 -18.91 -10.04 -26.76
C GLU A 112 -19.23 -11.47 -27.28
N GLY A 113 -20.08 -12.21 -26.56
CA GLY A 113 -20.40 -13.60 -26.90
C GLY A 113 -19.28 -14.61 -26.64
N ARG A 114 -18.12 -14.17 -26.15
CA ARG A 114 -17.08 -15.04 -25.60
C ARG A 114 -17.45 -15.37 -24.15
N SER A 115 -17.71 -16.65 -23.91
CA SER A 115 -17.81 -17.18 -22.56
C SER A 115 -16.40 -17.54 -22.11
N LEU A 116 -15.90 -16.82 -21.13
CA LEU A 116 -14.62 -17.14 -20.53
C LEU A 116 -14.93 -17.98 -19.29
N PRO A 117 -14.58 -19.28 -19.28
CA PRO A 117 -14.70 -20.06 -18.08
C PRO A 117 -13.86 -19.36 -17.02
N VAL A 118 -14.48 -19.15 -15.88
CA VAL A 118 -13.82 -18.58 -14.71
C VAL A 118 -12.69 -19.53 -14.33
N ALA A 119 -11.46 -19.13 -14.67
CA ALA A 119 -10.29 -19.86 -14.23
C ALA A 119 -10.22 -19.68 -12.72
N GLU A 120 -10.35 -20.77 -11.97
CA GLU A 120 -9.97 -20.81 -10.56
C GLU A 120 -8.46 -20.58 -10.46
N SER A 121 -8.02 -19.34 -10.56
CA SER A 121 -6.69 -18.98 -10.09
C SER A 121 -6.83 -18.79 -8.59
N LEU A 122 -6.67 -19.87 -7.83
CA LEU A 122 -6.46 -19.78 -6.40
C LEU A 122 -5.06 -19.21 -6.20
N GLU A 123 -4.91 -17.89 -6.28
CA GLU A 123 -3.70 -17.23 -5.80
C GLU A 123 -3.68 -17.32 -4.29
N VAL A 124 -3.14 -18.44 -3.79
CA VAL A 124 -2.80 -18.60 -2.38
C VAL A 124 -1.66 -17.63 -2.10
N SER A 125 -2.01 -16.44 -1.62
CA SER A 125 -1.01 -15.47 -1.17
C SER A 125 -0.15 -16.13 -0.08
N PRO A 126 1.20 -16.11 -0.20
CA PRO A 126 2.07 -16.92 0.65
C PRO A 126 1.87 -16.65 2.15
N ALA A 127 1.92 -17.75 2.90
CA ALA A 127 1.55 -17.92 4.31
C ALA A 127 1.95 -16.75 5.23
N GLY A 128 0.94 -15.99 5.67
CA GLY A 128 1.08 -14.92 6.67
C GLY A 128 -0.10 -13.94 6.66
N SER A 129 -0.71 -13.74 5.49
CA SER A 129 -1.94 -12.96 5.32
C SER A 129 -3.14 -13.91 5.23
N ARG A 130 -3.96 -13.90 6.27
CA ARG A 130 -5.12 -14.77 6.48
C ARG A 130 -6.29 -14.35 5.57
N GLY A 131 -6.17 -14.55 4.27
CA GLY A 131 -7.26 -14.32 3.32
C GLY A 131 -7.22 -15.35 2.21
N ASP A 132 -8.01 -16.42 2.32
CA ASP A 132 -8.33 -17.30 1.19
C ASP A 132 -9.25 -16.53 0.22
N GLN A 133 -8.68 -15.54 -0.46
CA GLN A 133 -9.39 -14.79 -1.48
C GLN A 133 -9.45 -15.68 -2.71
N ARG A 134 -10.67 -16.07 -3.10
CA ARG A 134 -10.90 -16.66 -4.42
C ARG A 134 -11.02 -15.50 -5.38
N SER A 135 -10.05 -15.41 -6.28
CA SER A 135 -10.01 -14.43 -7.36
C SER A 135 -10.33 -15.13 -8.67
N VAL A 136 -11.18 -14.49 -9.46
CA VAL A 136 -11.65 -15.02 -10.75
C VAL A 136 -11.28 -14.02 -11.81
N SER A 137 -10.37 -14.36 -12.73
CA SER A 137 -9.95 -13.45 -13.80
C SER A 137 -10.61 -13.79 -15.15
N LEU A 138 -11.15 -12.78 -15.82
CA LEU A 138 -11.76 -12.89 -17.15
C LEU A 138 -10.77 -12.72 -18.30
N GLY A 139 -9.48 -12.98 -18.07
CA GLY A 139 -8.44 -12.74 -19.06
C GLY A 139 -8.40 -11.28 -19.51
N ALA A 140 -7.63 -11.02 -20.56
CA ALA A 140 -7.51 -9.70 -21.15
C ALA A 140 -8.53 -9.54 -22.28
N LEU A 141 -9.51 -8.66 -22.10
CA LEU A 141 -10.48 -8.28 -23.13
C LEU A 141 -10.14 -6.90 -23.69
N PRO A 142 -9.82 -6.77 -24.99
CA PRO A 142 -9.45 -5.49 -25.57
C PRO A 142 -10.66 -4.55 -25.63
N VAL A 143 -10.47 -3.29 -25.26
CA VAL A 143 -11.47 -2.22 -25.34
C VAL A 143 -10.84 -0.97 -25.96
N PRO A 144 -11.34 -0.52 -27.13
CA PRO A 144 -10.77 0.63 -27.82
C PRO A 144 -11.03 1.94 -27.05
N PRO A 145 -10.30 3.04 -27.36
CA PRO A 145 -10.53 4.37 -26.81
C PRO A 145 -11.98 4.82 -26.95
N GLY A 146 -12.59 5.23 -25.84
CA GLY A 146 -14.00 5.61 -25.77
C GLY A 146 -14.99 4.44 -25.89
N GLY A 147 -14.49 3.21 -26.09
CA GLY A 147 -15.28 2.00 -26.24
C GLY A 147 -15.96 1.57 -24.95
N VAL A 148 -17.09 0.87 -25.10
CA VAL A 148 -17.88 0.32 -24.00
C VAL A 148 -17.99 -1.19 -24.19
N LEU A 149 -17.56 -1.94 -23.19
CA LEU A 149 -17.59 -3.40 -23.14
C LEU A 149 -18.71 -3.85 -22.18
N PRO A 150 -19.78 -4.48 -22.68
CA PRO A 150 -20.77 -5.11 -21.82
C PRO A 150 -20.25 -6.45 -21.29
N VAL A 151 -20.12 -6.54 -19.97
CA VAL A 151 -19.73 -7.73 -19.21
C VAL A 151 -20.96 -8.28 -18.49
N ARG A 152 -21.44 -9.43 -18.93
CA ARG A 152 -22.56 -10.14 -18.29
C ARG A 152 -22.03 -11.17 -17.31
N LEU A 153 -22.37 -11.01 -16.04
CA LEU A 153 -22.06 -11.94 -14.95
C LEU A 153 -23.26 -12.84 -14.70
N THR A 154 -23.06 -14.15 -14.75
CA THR A 154 -24.09 -15.16 -14.50
C THR A 154 -23.70 -15.96 -13.26
N PHE A 155 -24.60 -15.99 -12.29
CA PHE A 155 -24.46 -16.72 -11.03
C PHE A 155 -25.40 -17.91 -11.07
N THR A 156 -24.90 -19.13 -10.98
CA THR A 156 -25.68 -20.37 -11.03
C THR A 156 -25.45 -21.16 -9.76
N MET A 157 -26.52 -21.49 -9.06
CA MET A 157 -26.43 -22.33 -7.85
C MET A 157 -26.59 -23.80 -8.23
N ASP A 158 -25.73 -24.65 -7.67
CA ASP A 158 -25.78 -26.10 -7.86
C ASP A 158 -27.17 -26.63 -7.46
N PRO A 159 -27.88 -27.38 -8.33
CA PRO A 159 -29.14 -28.02 -7.98
C PRO A 159 -29.05 -29.01 -6.81
N ALA A 160 -27.86 -29.52 -6.49
CA ALA A 160 -27.62 -30.40 -5.34
C ALA A 160 -27.45 -29.64 -4.02
N ALA A 161 -27.46 -28.29 -4.02
CA ALA A 161 -27.32 -27.50 -2.81
C ALA A 161 -28.50 -27.74 -1.84
N GLY A 162 -28.18 -28.16 -0.62
CA GLY A 162 -29.18 -28.48 0.40
C GLY A 162 -29.74 -27.28 1.16
N ASN A 163 -30.63 -27.55 2.11
CA ASN A 163 -31.30 -26.52 2.93
C ASN A 163 -30.34 -25.75 3.83
N GLU A 164 -29.15 -26.29 4.10
CA GLU A 164 -28.08 -25.63 4.84
C GLU A 164 -27.62 -24.30 4.22
N TYR A 165 -27.86 -24.09 2.92
CA TYR A 165 -27.54 -22.84 2.22
C TYR A 165 -28.68 -21.82 2.23
N GLN A 166 -29.89 -22.18 2.69
CA GLN A 166 -31.10 -21.33 2.56
C GLN A 166 -31.00 -20.00 3.33
N SER A 167 -30.20 -19.95 4.39
CA SER A 167 -29.98 -18.75 5.22
C SER A 167 -28.61 -18.12 5.03
N ILE A 168 -27.80 -18.62 4.09
CA ILE A 168 -26.43 -18.15 3.88
C ILE A 168 -26.46 -17.01 2.87
N SER A 169 -25.82 -15.91 3.24
CA SER A 169 -25.60 -14.75 2.37
C SER A 169 -24.12 -14.37 2.42
N ALA A 170 -23.54 -14.07 1.28
CA ALA A 170 -22.19 -13.50 1.19
C ALA A 170 -22.20 -12.23 0.35
N PRO A 171 -21.51 -11.16 0.80
CA PRO A 171 -21.19 -10.06 -0.09
C PRO A 171 -20.16 -10.52 -1.12
N VAL A 172 -20.36 -10.10 -2.37
CA VAL A 172 -19.44 -10.31 -3.48
C VAL A 172 -18.92 -8.95 -3.90
N ARG A 173 -17.61 -8.81 -4.03
CA ARG A 173 -16.99 -7.59 -4.55
C ARG A 173 -16.46 -7.87 -5.94
N LEU A 174 -16.65 -6.92 -6.84
CA LEU A 174 -16.10 -6.98 -8.18
C LEU A 174 -15.05 -5.89 -8.29
N ASN A 175 -13.82 -6.27 -8.57
CA ASN A 175 -12.77 -5.32 -8.94
C ASN A 175 -12.57 -5.40 -10.45
N VAL A 176 -12.58 -4.26 -11.12
CA VAL A 176 -12.35 -4.17 -12.56
C VAL A 176 -11.09 -3.35 -12.74
N THR A 177 -10.14 -3.83 -13.52
CA THR A 177 -8.89 -3.12 -13.81
C THR A 177 -8.70 -2.97 -15.30
N LEU A 178 -8.18 -1.80 -15.71
CA LEU A 178 -7.74 -1.52 -17.08
C LEU A 178 -6.21 -1.48 -17.13
N SER A 179 -5.62 -2.45 -17.83
CA SER A 179 -4.20 -2.42 -18.19
C SER A 179 -4.02 -1.88 -19.60
N GLU A 180 -2.96 -1.11 -19.83
CA GLU A 180 -2.59 -0.68 -21.18
C GLU A 180 -2.19 -1.91 -22.01
N ARG A 181 -2.69 -1.98 -23.24
CA ARG A 181 -2.26 -3.02 -24.17
C ARG A 181 -0.94 -2.61 -24.78
N LEU A 182 0.15 -3.24 -24.33
CA LEU A 182 1.44 -3.14 -25.01
C LEU A 182 1.39 -3.95 -26.30
N ASP A 183 0.88 -3.34 -27.37
CA ASP A 183 0.95 -3.85 -28.74
C ASP A 183 2.42 -3.90 -29.18
N GLY A 184 3.14 -4.92 -28.71
CA GLY A 184 4.59 -5.02 -28.91
C GLY A 184 5.17 -6.40 -28.62
N ALA A 185 4.49 -7.23 -27.85
CA ALA A 185 4.82 -8.66 -27.75
C ALA A 185 4.11 -9.44 -28.87
N ALA A 186 4.32 -9.04 -30.13
CA ALA A 186 4.18 -9.99 -31.22
C ALA A 186 5.14 -11.13 -30.89
N SER A 187 4.58 -12.24 -30.43
CA SER A 187 5.27 -13.51 -30.22
C SER A 187 5.64 -14.11 -31.59
N GLU A 188 6.27 -13.32 -32.47
CA GLU A 188 7.22 -13.88 -33.40
C GLU A 188 8.38 -14.37 -32.53
N ALA A 189 8.34 -15.66 -32.23
CA ALA A 189 9.54 -16.42 -31.92
C ALA A 189 10.45 -16.38 -33.17
N VAL A 190 10.99 -15.20 -33.47
CA VAL A 190 12.20 -15.10 -34.26
C VAL A 190 13.25 -15.77 -33.40
N ASP A 191 13.74 -16.89 -33.90
CA ASP A 191 14.93 -17.60 -33.47
C ASP A 191 16.13 -16.64 -33.48
N ARG A 192 16.15 -15.71 -32.52
CA ARG A 192 17.27 -14.80 -32.28
C ARG A 192 18.20 -15.57 -31.38
N GLY A 193 19.30 -15.99 -31.98
CA GLY A 193 20.39 -16.71 -31.33
C GLY A 193 20.93 -16.03 -30.06
N PRO A 194 21.92 -16.66 -29.43
CA PRO A 194 22.27 -16.48 -28.02
C PRO A 194 22.92 -15.11 -27.74
N TRP A 195 22.13 -14.06 -27.49
CA TRP A 195 22.61 -12.75 -27.03
C TRP A 195 21.57 -12.05 -26.13
N PRO A 196 22.01 -11.06 -25.34
CA PRO A 196 22.23 -11.12 -23.90
C PRO A 196 20.98 -10.73 -23.09
N LEU A 197 20.92 -11.16 -21.83
CA LEU A 197 19.87 -10.83 -20.87
C LEU A 197 19.49 -9.34 -20.90
N HIS A 198 18.30 -9.04 -21.42
CA HIS A 198 17.62 -7.77 -21.22
C HIS A 198 16.78 -7.91 -19.94
N LEU A 199 17.33 -7.42 -18.84
CA LEU A 199 16.58 -7.27 -17.61
C LEU A 199 15.56 -6.13 -17.78
N PRO A 200 14.31 -6.29 -17.32
CA PRO A 200 13.30 -5.26 -17.42
C PRO A 200 13.79 -3.99 -16.73
N SER A 201 13.65 -2.86 -17.41
CA SER A 201 13.92 -1.54 -16.86
C SER A 201 12.90 -1.23 -15.77
N THR A 202 13.14 -1.67 -14.54
CA THR A 202 12.42 -1.23 -13.34
C THR A 202 12.91 0.16 -12.92
N GLY A 203 12.95 1.08 -13.88
CA GLY A 203 13.27 2.49 -13.63
C GLY A 203 12.14 3.11 -12.82
N LEU A 204 12.21 3.00 -11.49
CA LEU A 204 11.49 3.86 -10.58
C LEU A 204 11.85 5.30 -10.97
N ALA A 205 10.93 5.97 -11.66
CA ALA A 205 11.02 7.37 -12.00
C ALA A 205 10.93 8.16 -10.68
N LEU A 206 12.06 8.27 -9.97
CA LEU A 206 12.18 9.06 -8.77
C LEU A 206 11.98 10.53 -9.18
N SER A 207 10.83 11.08 -8.83
CA SER A 207 10.54 12.47 -9.09
C SER A 207 11.59 13.36 -8.37
N PRO A 208 12.05 14.47 -9.00
CA PRO A 208 13.02 15.38 -8.39
C PRO A 208 12.76 15.78 -6.92
N PRO A 209 11.51 16.00 -6.46
CA PRO A 209 11.26 16.31 -5.05
C PRO A 209 11.57 15.14 -4.10
N VAL A 210 11.39 13.89 -4.51
CA VAL A 210 11.69 12.71 -3.68
C VAL A 210 13.20 12.57 -3.46
N LEU A 211 14.00 12.86 -4.49
CA LEU A 211 15.46 12.89 -4.38
C LEU A 211 15.93 13.98 -3.39
N LEU A 212 15.32 15.16 -3.41
CA LEU A 212 15.63 16.24 -2.48
C LEU A 212 15.26 15.88 -1.04
N ALA A 213 14.11 15.23 -0.82
CA ALA A 213 13.69 14.78 0.50
C ALA A 213 14.66 13.73 1.08
N ALA A 214 15.07 12.75 0.26
CA ALA A 214 16.04 11.72 0.65
C ALA A 214 17.42 12.32 0.99
N ALA A 215 17.89 13.28 0.18
CA ALA A 215 19.13 14.00 0.44
C ALA A 215 19.06 14.80 1.76
N GLY A 216 17.94 15.46 2.03
CA GLY A 216 17.71 16.19 3.29
C GLY A 216 17.75 15.28 4.52
N ALA A 217 17.08 14.12 4.45
CA ALA A 217 17.09 13.14 5.55
C ALA A 217 18.49 12.59 5.84
N MET A 218 19.26 12.28 4.79
CA MET A 218 20.65 11.82 4.92
C MET A 218 21.55 12.89 5.55
N ALA A 219 21.42 14.16 5.12
CA ALA A 219 22.18 15.26 5.69
C ALA A 219 21.86 15.49 7.18
N ALA A 220 20.58 15.42 7.56
CA ALA A 220 20.15 15.56 8.94
C ALA A 220 20.67 14.41 9.82
N GLY A 221 20.62 13.16 9.34
CA GLY A 221 21.17 12.00 10.03
C GLY A 221 22.67 12.09 10.25
N LEU A 222 23.42 12.55 9.23
CA LEU A 222 24.86 12.77 9.31
C LEU A 222 25.21 13.86 10.35
N ALA A 223 24.48 14.98 10.33
CA ALA A 223 24.68 16.06 11.30
C ALA A 223 24.42 15.60 12.75
N LEU A 224 23.38 14.80 12.97
CA LEU A 224 23.08 14.21 14.28
C LEU A 224 24.21 13.28 14.76
N LEU A 225 24.71 12.40 13.89
CA LEU A 225 25.82 11.50 14.19
C LEU A 225 27.09 12.26 14.58
N LEU A 226 27.41 13.34 13.89
CA LEU A 226 28.55 14.21 14.21
C LEU A 226 28.37 14.93 15.55
N ALA A 227 27.16 15.42 15.83
CA ALA A 227 26.84 16.08 17.10
C ALA A 227 26.87 15.12 18.30
N MET A 228 26.51 13.84 18.12
CA MET A 228 26.65 12.82 19.16
C MET A 228 28.12 12.45 19.41
N ARG A 229 28.95 12.45 18.36
CA ARG A 229 30.37 12.14 18.47
C ARG A 229 31.16 13.24 19.20
N SER A 230 30.79 14.52 19.03
CA SER A 230 31.47 15.64 19.70
C SER A 230 31.23 15.70 21.21
N ARG A 231 30.15 15.09 21.73
CA ARG A 231 29.87 15.00 23.17
C ARG A 231 30.67 13.93 23.90
N ARG A 232 31.44 13.10 23.19
CA ARG A 232 32.31 12.07 23.76
C ARG A 232 33.77 12.53 23.85
N THR A 233 34.03 13.80 24.13
CA THR A 233 35.33 14.18 24.65
C THR A 233 35.40 13.75 26.12
N PRO A 234 36.30 12.82 26.45
CA PRO A 234 36.38 12.25 27.79
C PRO A 234 36.81 13.32 28.79
N SER A 235 36.08 13.42 29.89
CA SER A 235 36.55 14.05 31.13
C SER A 235 37.65 13.16 31.74
N ALA A 236 38.77 13.07 31.03
CA ALA A 236 40.02 12.50 31.53
C ALA A 236 40.83 13.64 32.16
N ALA A 237 40.40 14.11 33.32
CA ALA A 237 41.24 14.92 34.19
C ALA A 237 40.73 14.86 35.64
N ALA A 238 41.63 14.44 36.51
CA ALA A 238 41.66 14.69 37.96
C ALA A 238 40.67 13.93 38.84
N ASN A 239 41.02 12.69 39.19
CA ASN A 239 40.94 12.32 40.60
C ASN A 239 42.13 11.44 41.00
N SER A 240 43.30 12.08 41.05
CA SER A 240 44.39 11.64 41.91
C SER A 240 44.02 12.03 43.34
N ASP A 241 43.51 11.08 44.13
CA ASP A 241 43.45 11.25 45.58
C ASP A 241 44.49 10.32 46.25
N PRO A 242 45.64 10.86 46.67
CA PRO A 242 46.73 10.09 47.26
C PRO A 242 46.70 10.17 48.78
N HIS A 243 45.56 10.18 49.47
CA HIS A 243 45.53 10.14 50.94
C HIS A 243 44.30 9.43 51.50
N ASP A 244 44.30 8.10 51.51
CA ASP A 244 43.67 7.39 52.63
C ASP A 244 44.58 6.27 53.14
N ARG A 245 45.53 6.71 53.96
CA ARG A 245 46.28 5.86 54.86
C ARG A 245 45.36 5.51 56.03
N SER A 246 45.50 4.25 56.45
CA SER A 246 45.46 3.82 57.84
C SER A 246 44.12 3.83 58.56
N ARG A 247 43.54 2.65 58.76
CA ARG A 247 43.12 2.22 60.11
C ARG A 247 42.80 0.72 60.19
N ARG A 248 43.45 0.09 61.19
CA ARG A 248 43.06 -1.13 61.93
C ARG A 248 43.37 -2.45 61.18
N GLN A 249 44.50 -3.14 61.41
CA GLN A 249 44.91 -3.85 62.64
C GLN A 249 43.70 -4.52 63.32
N SER A 250 43.50 -5.83 63.08
CA SER A 250 43.83 -6.98 63.99
C SER A 250 43.07 -6.95 65.33
N PRO A 251 42.72 -8.07 65.98
CA PRO A 251 43.18 -9.47 65.87
C PRO A 251 42.00 -10.47 65.61
N ASP A 252 42.20 -11.65 65.03
CA ASP A 252 42.69 -12.90 65.64
C ASP A 252 41.66 -13.60 66.54
N VAL A 253 41.75 -14.94 66.54
CA VAL A 253 41.34 -15.94 67.55
C VAL A 253 40.33 -17.02 67.08
N PRO A 254 40.63 -18.31 67.41
CA PRO A 254 40.23 -19.57 66.75
C PRO A 254 39.02 -20.20 67.48
N SER A 255 38.50 -21.41 67.21
CA SER A 255 39.06 -22.69 66.75
C SER A 255 37.94 -23.54 66.17
#